data_AF-A0A953JTE0-F1
#
_entry.id   AF-A0A953JTE0-F1
#
_cell.length_a   1.000
_cell.length_b   1.000
_cell.length_c   1.000
_cell.angle_alpha   90.00
_cell.angle_beta   90.00
_cell.angle_gamma   90.00
#
_symmetry.space_group_name_H-M   'P 1'
#
loop_
_entity.id
_entity.type
_entity.pdbx_description
1 polymer ?
#
loop_
_entity_poly.entity_id
_entity_poly.type
_entity_poly.pdbx_seq_one_letter_code
_entity_poly.pdbx_strand_id
1 'polypeptide(L)'
;MFWGELAEVLDGVVPVIEAADQTLLDTARKIETARRRLDAAQALVVGELDVRGTTDIADGLATGRWLSQEAGISDHAAGGLVRVARALRVELPATAEALSAGVIGFEHAKVMTDAINPRIASAFREIETELIDQAGGMAFRAWRDHVKTVAASLDQDGGYDPDDDVYSNRLSVRGSSEGTDVSGRLVGPAAVTVR
;
A
#
# COMPACT_ATOMS: atom_id res chain seq x y z
N MET A 1 -13.16 -13.98 -11.37
CA MET A 1 -13.93 -12.77 -11.75
C MET A 1 -13.02 -11.71 -12.40
N PHE A 2 -11.83 -11.44 -11.86
CA PHE A 2 -10.91 -10.37 -12.30
C PHE A 2 -10.50 -10.31 -13.80
N TRP A 3 -10.37 -11.42 -14.52
CA TRP A 3 -9.79 -11.39 -15.89
C TRP A 3 -10.81 -11.09 -17.00
N GLY A 4 -12.10 -11.40 -16.78
CA GLY A 4 -13.15 -11.13 -17.78
C GLY A 4 -13.51 -9.65 -17.90
N GLU A 5 -13.55 -8.95 -16.77
CA GLU A 5 -13.85 -7.51 -16.72
C GLU A 5 -12.73 -6.63 -17.30
N LEU A 6 -11.49 -7.13 -17.37
CA LEU A 6 -10.36 -6.36 -17.89
C LEU A 6 -10.40 -6.27 -19.42
N ALA A 7 -10.76 -7.36 -20.09
CA ALA A 7 -10.89 -7.41 -21.55
C ALA A 7 -12.01 -6.51 -22.05
N GLU A 8 -13.15 -6.48 -21.34
CA GLU A 8 -14.33 -5.68 -21.69
C GLU A 8 -14.09 -4.17 -21.56
N VAL A 9 -13.18 -3.74 -20.67
CA VAL A 9 -12.82 -2.32 -20.50
C VAL A 9 -11.87 -1.81 -21.58
N LEU A 10 -11.04 -2.69 -22.15
CA LEU A 10 -10.10 -2.35 -23.22
C LEU A 10 -10.75 -2.43 -24.61
N ASP A 11 -11.87 -3.14 -24.75
CA ASP A 11 -12.67 -3.13 -25.97
C ASP A 11 -13.28 -1.73 -26.20
N GLY A 12 -12.89 -1.11 -27.32
CA GLY A 12 -13.41 0.20 -27.74
C GLY A 12 -12.54 1.41 -27.42
N VAL A 13 -11.23 1.23 -27.17
CA VAL A 13 -10.27 2.36 -27.23
C VAL A 13 -10.13 2.80 -28.69
N VAL A 14 -10.74 3.95 -29.02
CA VAL A 14 -10.80 4.53 -30.36
C VAL A 14 -9.52 5.33 -30.67
N PRO A 15 -9.07 5.44 -31.94
CA PRO A 15 -7.99 6.35 -32.32
C PRO A 15 -8.26 7.79 -31.86
N VAL A 16 -7.32 8.36 -31.10
CA VAL A 16 -7.44 9.66 -30.42
C VAL A 16 -7.52 10.84 -31.40
N ILE A 17 -6.95 10.70 -32.60
CA ILE A 17 -6.66 11.82 -33.50
C ILE A 17 -7.91 12.40 -34.20
N GLU A 18 -9.06 11.72 -34.16
CA GLU A 18 -10.31 12.18 -34.80
C GLU A 18 -11.57 11.94 -33.94
N ALA A 19 -11.39 11.61 -32.65
CA ALA A 19 -12.50 11.35 -31.76
C ALA A 19 -13.19 12.65 -31.32
N ALA A 20 -14.53 12.64 -31.23
CA ALA A 20 -15.28 13.74 -30.64
C ALA A 20 -14.91 13.94 -29.16
N ASP A 21 -14.98 15.18 -28.65
CA ASP A 21 -14.60 15.54 -27.27
C ASP A 21 -15.27 14.64 -26.22
N GLN A 22 -16.56 14.34 -26.40
CA GLN A 22 -17.29 13.46 -25.48
C GLN A 22 -16.72 12.03 -25.49
N THR A 23 -16.34 11.50 -26.66
CA THR A 23 -15.67 10.20 -26.78
C THR A 23 -14.33 10.19 -26.06
N LEU A 24 -13.56 11.28 -26.14
CA LEU A 24 -12.29 11.42 -25.42
C LEU A 24 -12.51 11.44 -23.90
N LEU A 25 -13.50 12.19 -23.41
CA LEU A 25 -13.85 12.23 -21.98
C LEU A 25 -14.27 10.86 -21.46
N ASP A 26 -15.12 10.14 -22.18
CA ASP A 26 -15.58 8.81 -21.78
C ASP A 26 -14.47 7.78 -21.86
N THR A 27 -13.60 7.87 -22.86
CA THR A 27 -12.40 7.02 -22.98
C THR A 27 -11.44 7.27 -21.82
N ALA A 28 -11.18 8.53 -21.46
CA ALA A 28 -10.33 8.86 -20.31
C ALA A 28 -10.87 8.28 -18.99
N ARG A 29 -12.19 8.33 -18.77
CA ARG A 29 -12.85 7.72 -17.60
C ARG A 29 -12.73 6.20 -17.59
N LYS A 30 -12.89 5.55 -18.75
CA LYS A 30 -12.72 4.09 -18.90
C LYS A 30 -11.29 3.66 -18.61
N ILE A 31 -10.30 4.36 -19.17
CA ILE A 31 -8.87 4.09 -18.91
C ILE A 31 -8.58 4.18 -17.42
N GLU A 32 -9.04 5.24 -16.76
CA GLU A 32 -8.81 5.41 -15.33
C GLU A 32 -9.49 4.31 -14.50
N THR A 33 -10.69 3.87 -14.89
CA THR A 33 -11.35 2.70 -14.26
C THR A 33 -10.53 1.42 -14.45
N ALA A 34 -9.98 1.20 -15.65
CA ALA A 34 -9.10 0.07 -15.95
C ALA A 34 -7.84 0.09 -15.08
N ARG A 35 -7.20 1.26 -14.96
CA ARG A 35 -5.99 1.45 -14.14
C ARG A 35 -6.25 1.11 -12.69
N ARG A 36 -7.38 1.56 -12.11
CA ARG A 36 -7.72 1.23 -10.72
C ARG A 36 -7.86 -0.28 -10.48
N ARG A 37 -8.48 -0.99 -11.41
CA ARG A 37 -8.59 -2.46 -11.33
C ARG A 37 -7.24 -3.15 -11.44
N LEU A 38 -6.36 -2.66 -12.33
CA LEU A 38 -4.99 -3.16 -12.47
C LEU A 38 -4.18 -2.91 -11.20
N ASP A 39 -4.23 -1.69 -10.65
CA ASP A 39 -3.51 -1.34 -9.43
C ASP A 39 -3.97 -2.19 -8.24
N ALA A 40 -5.29 -2.43 -8.12
CA ALA A 40 -5.86 -3.29 -7.10
C ALA A 40 -5.36 -4.74 -7.22
N ALA A 41 -5.43 -5.31 -8.42
CA ALA A 41 -4.92 -6.65 -8.68
C ALA A 41 -3.41 -6.75 -8.42
N GLN A 42 -2.65 -5.72 -8.82
CA GLN A 42 -1.21 -5.66 -8.59
C GLN A 42 -0.88 -5.65 -7.09
N ALA A 43 -1.58 -4.84 -6.30
CA ALA A 43 -1.39 -4.80 -4.84
C ALA A 43 -1.68 -6.17 -4.20
N LEU A 44 -2.74 -6.86 -4.62
CA LEU A 44 -3.07 -8.20 -4.11
C LEU A 44 -2.00 -9.24 -4.46
N VAL A 45 -1.55 -9.28 -5.73
CA VAL A 45 -0.52 -10.23 -6.18
C VAL A 45 0.80 -9.98 -5.47
N VAL A 46 1.25 -8.73 -5.41
CA VAL A 46 2.51 -8.36 -4.73
C VAL A 46 2.43 -8.66 -3.24
N GLY A 47 1.29 -8.40 -2.60
CA GLY A 47 1.08 -8.73 -1.18
C GLY A 47 1.16 -10.23 -0.93
N GLU A 48 0.58 -11.05 -1.81
CA GLU A 48 0.64 -12.51 -1.67
C GLU A 48 2.05 -13.07 -1.96
N LEU A 49 2.78 -12.51 -2.93
CA LEU A 49 4.19 -12.85 -3.16
C LEU A 49 5.05 -12.56 -1.92
N ASP A 50 4.83 -11.40 -1.30
CA ASP A 50 5.57 -10.98 -0.09
C ASP A 50 5.30 -11.89 1.10
N VAL A 51 4.04 -12.20 1.36
CA VAL A 51 3.64 -13.05 2.49
C VAL A 51 4.13 -14.49 2.32
N ARG A 52 4.15 -15.01 1.10
CA ARG A 52 4.66 -16.36 0.81
C ARG A 52 6.18 -16.43 0.77
N GLY A 53 6.88 -15.29 0.66
CA GLY A 53 8.31 -15.26 0.39
C GLY A 53 8.68 -15.89 -0.97
N THR A 54 7.75 -15.96 -1.91
CA THR A 54 7.92 -16.72 -3.17
C THR A 54 9.13 -16.24 -3.97
N THR A 55 9.34 -14.93 -4.05
CA THR A 55 10.45 -14.35 -4.84
C THR A 55 11.81 -14.59 -4.17
N ASP A 56 11.84 -14.72 -2.84
CA ASP A 56 13.06 -15.07 -2.11
C ASP A 56 13.40 -16.54 -2.35
N ILE A 57 12.40 -17.42 -2.29
CA ILE A 57 12.58 -18.86 -2.54
C ILE A 57 12.97 -19.15 -3.99
N ALA A 58 12.34 -18.47 -4.96
CA ALA A 58 12.55 -18.74 -6.38
C ALA A 58 13.79 -18.03 -6.95
N ASP A 59 14.03 -16.79 -6.54
CA ASP A 59 15.02 -15.90 -7.17
C ASP A 59 16.05 -15.33 -6.17
N GLY A 60 15.93 -15.62 -4.86
CA GLY A 60 16.83 -15.10 -3.83
C GLY A 60 16.67 -13.60 -3.57
N LEU A 61 15.51 -13.03 -3.91
CA LEU A 61 15.25 -11.59 -3.82
C LEU A 61 14.00 -11.30 -3.01
N ALA A 62 14.11 -10.35 -2.07
CA ALA A 62 12.94 -9.76 -1.44
C ALA A 62 12.00 -9.15 -2.49
N THR A 63 10.69 -9.29 -2.29
CA THR A 63 9.63 -8.97 -3.26
C THR A 63 9.78 -7.61 -3.92
N GLY A 64 10.12 -6.57 -3.16
CA GLY A 64 10.29 -5.22 -3.70
C GLY A 64 11.49 -5.11 -4.65
N ARG A 65 12.60 -5.78 -4.33
CA ARG A 65 13.79 -5.79 -5.19
C ARG A 65 13.56 -6.62 -6.44
N TRP A 66 12.92 -7.78 -6.29
CA TRP A 66 12.48 -8.60 -7.42
C TRP A 66 11.58 -7.79 -8.36
N LEU A 67 10.56 -7.11 -7.84
CA LEU A 67 9.62 -6.33 -8.64
C LEU A 67 10.29 -5.14 -9.34
N SER A 68 11.21 -4.44 -8.67
CA SER A 68 12.00 -3.36 -9.25
C SER A 68 12.76 -3.84 -10.50
N GLN A 69 13.39 -5.01 -10.41
CA GLN A 69 14.12 -5.64 -11.50
C GLN A 69 13.21 -6.12 -12.64
N GLU A 70 12.14 -6.84 -12.32
CA GLU A 70 11.27 -7.46 -13.32
C GLU A 70 10.37 -6.45 -14.06
N ALA A 71 9.88 -5.43 -13.35
CA ALA A 71 9.00 -4.42 -13.93
C ALA A 71 9.74 -3.16 -14.42
N GLY A 72 11.05 -3.04 -14.16
CA GLY A 72 11.85 -1.86 -14.54
C GLY A 72 11.41 -0.56 -13.86
N ILE A 73 10.83 -0.66 -12.65
CA ILE A 73 10.42 0.50 -11.84
C ILE A 73 11.47 0.81 -10.77
N SER A 74 11.41 2.00 -10.15
CA SER A 74 12.37 2.34 -9.10
C SER A 74 12.16 1.51 -7.82
N ASP A 75 13.24 1.29 -7.07
CA ASP A 75 13.18 0.63 -5.74
C ASP A 75 12.18 1.31 -4.79
N HIS A 76 12.07 2.64 -4.87
CA HIS A 76 11.09 3.40 -4.09
C HIS A 76 9.65 3.08 -4.51
N ALA A 77 9.36 2.97 -5.82
CA ALA A 77 8.04 2.60 -6.30
C ALA A 77 7.68 1.16 -5.89
N ALA A 78 8.61 0.22 -6.09
CA ALA A 78 8.41 -1.18 -5.74
C ALA A 78 8.23 -1.38 -4.23
N GLY A 79 9.10 -0.77 -3.42
CA GLY A 79 9.00 -0.81 -1.96
C GLY A 79 7.72 -0.13 -1.44
N GLY A 80 7.31 0.98 -2.06
CA GLY A 80 6.06 1.64 -1.77
C GLY A 80 4.84 0.74 -2.00
N LEU A 81 4.84 0.00 -3.11
CA LEU A 81 3.78 -0.95 -3.44
C LEU A 81 3.74 -2.14 -2.47
N VAL A 82 4.89 -2.75 -2.14
CA VAL A 82 4.95 -3.83 -1.14
C VAL A 82 4.43 -3.36 0.22
N ARG A 83 4.79 -2.15 0.65
CA ARG A 83 4.31 -1.58 1.91
C ARG A 83 2.79 -1.38 1.92
N VAL A 84 2.23 -0.81 0.85
CA VAL A 84 0.77 -0.67 0.71
C VAL A 84 0.10 -2.05 0.73
N ALA A 85 0.58 -3.00 -0.06
CA ALA A 85 0.04 -4.35 -0.13
C ALA A 85 0.04 -5.06 1.25
N ARG A 86 1.09 -4.86 2.04
CA ARG A 86 1.17 -5.39 3.41
C ARG A 86 0.15 -4.74 4.35
N ALA A 87 0.01 -3.42 4.31
CA ALA A 87 -0.96 -2.72 5.16
C ALA A 87 -2.40 -3.09 4.82
N LEU A 88 -2.75 -3.17 3.53
CA LEU A 88 -4.08 -3.60 3.08
C LEU A 88 -4.46 -4.99 3.61
N ARG A 89 -3.48 -5.89 3.78
CA ARG A 89 -3.73 -7.25 4.27
C ARG A 89 -3.97 -7.30 5.78
N VAL A 90 -3.25 -6.49 6.55
CA VAL A 90 -3.17 -6.64 8.01
C VAL A 90 -3.92 -5.54 8.75
N GLU A 91 -3.74 -4.29 8.31
CA GLU A 91 -4.13 -3.11 9.07
C GLU A 91 -5.34 -2.38 8.47
N LEU A 92 -5.56 -2.52 7.15
CA LEU A 92 -6.52 -1.72 6.39
C LEU A 92 -7.47 -2.60 5.53
N PRO A 93 -8.28 -3.48 6.15
CA PRO A 93 -9.16 -4.38 5.42
C PRO A 93 -10.25 -3.64 4.63
N ALA A 94 -10.86 -2.57 5.16
CA ALA A 94 -11.91 -1.85 4.42
C ALA A 94 -11.32 -1.11 3.21
N THR A 95 -10.08 -0.60 3.31
CA THR A 95 -9.34 0.01 2.20
C THR A 95 -9.03 -1.04 1.13
N ALA A 96 -8.70 -2.27 1.53
CA ALA A 96 -8.44 -3.36 0.59
C ALA A 96 -9.69 -3.73 -0.22
N GLU A 97 -10.85 -3.80 0.45
CA GLU A 97 -12.15 -4.02 -0.19
C GLU A 97 -12.51 -2.87 -1.13
N ALA A 98 -12.38 -1.62 -0.68
CA ALA A 98 -12.69 -0.44 -1.48
C ALA A 98 -11.79 -0.30 -2.71
N LEU A 99 -10.50 -0.61 -2.58
CA LEU A 99 -9.55 -0.64 -3.71
C LEU A 99 -9.94 -1.75 -4.70
N SER A 100 -10.25 -2.96 -4.21
CA SER A 100 -10.65 -4.09 -5.05
C SER A 100 -11.96 -3.84 -5.80
N ALA A 101 -12.89 -3.12 -5.17
CA ALA A 101 -14.14 -2.70 -5.79
C ALA A 101 -13.99 -1.49 -6.74
N GLY A 102 -12.81 -0.86 -6.79
CA GLY A 102 -12.54 0.33 -7.60
C GLY A 102 -13.23 1.61 -7.08
N VAL A 103 -13.75 1.59 -5.86
CA VAL A 103 -14.34 2.76 -5.17
C VAL A 103 -13.28 3.83 -4.95
N ILE A 104 -12.07 3.39 -4.58
CA ILE A 104 -10.89 4.25 -4.43
C ILE A 104 -9.77 3.79 -5.36
N GLY A 105 -8.87 4.71 -5.72
CA GLY A 105 -7.64 4.38 -6.45
C GLY A 105 -6.45 4.11 -5.54
N PHE A 106 -5.35 3.61 -6.11
CA PHE A 106 -4.12 3.27 -5.37
C PHE A 106 -3.56 4.41 -4.52
N GLU A 107 -3.63 5.65 -5.03
CA GLU A 107 -3.16 6.83 -4.28
C GLU A 107 -3.95 7.05 -2.97
N HIS A 108 -5.24 6.70 -2.92
CA HIS A 108 -6.00 6.75 -1.67
C HIS A 108 -5.54 5.67 -0.70
N ALA A 109 -5.39 4.43 -1.19
CA ALA A 109 -4.88 3.32 -0.38
C ALA A 109 -3.48 3.64 0.20
N LYS A 110 -2.62 4.28 -0.59
CA LYS A 110 -1.32 4.77 -0.14
C LYS A 110 -1.42 5.81 0.96
N VAL A 111 -2.34 6.78 0.85
CA VAL A 111 -2.57 7.78 1.91
C VAL A 111 -3.03 7.12 3.21
N MET A 112 -3.96 6.15 3.14
CA MET A 112 -4.40 5.39 4.31
C MET A 112 -3.22 4.62 4.94
N THR A 113 -2.39 3.98 4.11
CA THR A 113 -1.17 3.28 4.52
C THR A 113 -0.13 4.21 5.15
N ASP A 114 0.00 5.45 4.64
CA ASP A 114 0.93 6.46 5.18
C ASP A 114 0.44 7.06 6.51
N ALA A 115 -0.86 7.07 6.73
CA ALA A 115 -1.49 7.65 7.91
C ALA A 115 -1.51 6.68 9.09
N ILE A 116 -1.70 5.39 8.84
CA ILE A 116 -1.76 4.38 9.89
C ILE A 116 -0.38 4.11 10.49
N ASN A 117 -0.35 4.02 11.82
CA ASN A 117 0.79 3.52 12.57
C ASN A 117 0.27 2.66 13.73
N PRO A 118 1.14 1.89 14.38
CA PRO A 118 0.69 0.90 15.36
C PRO A 118 -0.02 1.46 16.59
N ARG A 119 0.30 2.69 17.01
CA ARG A 119 -0.33 3.34 18.16
C ARG A 119 -1.80 3.66 17.90
N ILE A 120 -2.11 4.03 16.66
CA ILE A 120 -3.46 4.41 16.26
C ILE A 120 -4.18 3.33 15.46
N ALA A 121 -3.56 2.20 15.15
CA ALA A 121 -4.08 1.21 14.20
C ALA A 121 -5.50 0.74 14.52
N SER A 122 -5.78 0.44 15.79
CA SER A 122 -7.11 0.02 16.24
C SER A 122 -8.15 1.13 16.07
N ALA A 123 -7.86 2.34 16.55
CA ALA A 123 -8.77 3.49 16.43
C ALA A 123 -8.94 3.95 14.97
N PHE A 124 -7.88 3.87 14.17
CA PHE A 124 -7.90 4.20 12.75
C PHE A 124 -8.78 3.21 11.97
N ARG A 125 -8.77 1.91 12.33
CA ARG A 125 -9.67 0.91 11.75
C ARG A 125 -11.15 1.20 12.02
N GLU A 126 -11.49 1.77 13.18
CA GLU A 126 -12.88 2.12 13.51
C GLU A 126 -13.44 3.20 12.59
N ILE A 127 -12.59 4.10 12.11
CA ILE A 127 -12.98 5.21 11.22
C ILE A 127 -12.61 4.97 9.75
N GLU A 128 -12.01 3.82 9.42
CA GLU A 128 -11.47 3.53 8.10
C GLU A 128 -12.54 3.67 7.00
N THR A 129 -13.73 3.10 7.25
CA THR A 129 -14.86 3.15 6.30
C THR A 129 -15.38 4.58 6.12
N GLU A 130 -15.43 5.37 7.19
CA GLU A 130 -15.85 6.77 7.10
C GLU A 130 -14.90 7.59 6.22
N LEU A 131 -13.59 7.41 6.39
CA LEU A 131 -12.58 8.07 5.56
C LEU A 131 -12.71 7.66 4.08
N ILE A 132 -13.06 6.40 3.79
CA ILE A 132 -13.32 5.92 2.43
C ILE A 132 -14.55 6.62 1.83
N ASP A 133 -15.66 6.68 2.57
CA ASP A 133 -16.90 7.30 2.10
C ASP A 133 -16.70 8.80 1.76
N GLN A 134 -15.91 9.49 2.57
CA GLN A 134 -15.58 10.90 2.34
C GLN A 134 -14.76 11.15 1.06
N ALA A 135 -14.01 10.16 0.57
CA ALA A 135 -13.17 10.30 -0.62
C ALA A 135 -13.99 10.66 -1.87
N GLY A 136 -15.23 10.17 -1.98
CA GLY A 136 -16.12 10.47 -3.11
C GLY A 136 -16.65 11.90 -3.16
N GLY A 137 -16.67 12.60 -2.02
CA GLY A 137 -17.20 13.96 -1.88
C GLY A 137 -16.15 15.07 -1.93
N MET A 138 -14.87 14.73 -1.98
CA MET A 138 -13.76 15.67 -1.78
C MET A 138 -12.76 15.61 -2.93
N ALA A 139 -12.11 16.75 -3.22
CA ALA A 139 -10.92 16.73 -4.03
C ALA A 139 -9.81 15.95 -3.30
N PHE A 140 -9.06 15.11 -4.02
CA PHE A 140 -8.04 14.22 -3.46
C PHE A 140 -7.08 14.90 -2.47
N ARG A 141 -6.61 16.11 -2.78
CA ARG A 141 -5.72 16.87 -1.90
C ARG A 141 -6.38 17.21 -0.56
N ALA A 142 -7.61 17.70 -0.59
CA ALA A 142 -8.35 18.06 0.62
C ALA A 142 -8.65 16.82 1.47
N TRP A 143 -9.04 15.72 0.83
CA TRP A 143 -9.26 14.44 1.48
C TRP A 143 -7.98 13.91 2.15
N ARG A 144 -6.85 13.93 1.43
CA ARG A 144 -5.54 13.51 1.98
C ARG A 144 -5.16 14.33 3.21
N ASP A 145 -5.31 15.65 3.11
CA ASP A 145 -4.96 16.54 4.22
C ASP A 145 -5.91 16.30 5.41
N HIS A 146 -7.18 15.98 5.17
CA HIS A 146 -8.13 15.55 6.20
C HIS A 146 -7.72 14.24 6.89
N VAL A 147 -7.39 13.19 6.14
CA VAL A 147 -6.91 11.91 6.69
C VAL A 147 -5.68 12.12 7.59
N LYS A 148 -4.75 12.98 7.18
CA LYS A 148 -3.57 13.32 7.99
C LYS A 148 -3.94 14.02 9.30
N THR A 149 -4.88 14.96 9.26
CA THR A 149 -5.37 15.64 10.47
C THR A 149 -6.04 14.67 11.41
N VAL A 150 -6.87 13.75 10.89
CA VAL A 150 -7.54 12.74 11.70
C VAL A 150 -6.54 11.78 12.35
N ALA A 151 -5.57 11.26 11.60
CA ALA A 151 -4.51 10.40 12.14
C ALA A 151 -3.69 11.11 13.23
N ALA A 152 -3.32 12.38 12.99
CA ALA A 152 -2.63 13.19 13.99
C ALA A 152 -3.49 13.48 15.23
N SER A 153 -4.81 13.50 15.11
CA SER A 153 -5.72 13.63 16.26
C SER A 153 -5.79 12.34 17.07
N LEU A 154 -5.82 11.18 16.41
CA LEU A 154 -5.84 9.88 17.09
C LEU A 154 -4.55 9.61 17.87
N ASP A 155 -3.42 10.16 17.42
CA ASP A 155 -2.11 9.96 18.06
C ASP A 155 -1.87 10.87 19.28
N GLN A 156 -2.72 11.87 19.53
CA GLN A 156 -2.55 12.86 20.60
C GLN A 156 -2.69 12.27 22.02
N ASP A 157 -3.44 11.18 22.20
CA ASP A 157 -3.74 10.60 23.51
C ASP A 157 -2.66 9.61 24.01
N GLY A 158 -1.67 9.26 23.19
CA GLY A 158 -0.59 8.38 23.60
C GLY A 158 0.60 9.18 24.14
N GLY A 159 0.82 9.18 25.45
CA GLY A 159 2.14 9.55 25.99
C GLY A 159 3.21 8.72 25.27
N TYR A 160 4.17 9.36 24.62
CA TYR A 160 5.29 8.66 23.98
C TYR A 160 6.14 8.04 25.09
N ASP A 161 5.94 6.74 25.33
CA ASP A 161 6.89 5.93 26.08
C ASP A 161 7.80 5.20 25.07
N PRO A 162 9.07 5.64 24.92
CA PRO A 162 10.01 4.99 24.01
C PRO A 162 10.32 3.54 24.37
N ASP A 163 10.03 3.10 25.60
CA ASP A 163 10.24 1.72 26.03
C ASP A 163 9.06 0.80 25.69
N ASP A 164 7.87 1.34 25.35
CA ASP A 164 6.70 0.55 24.94
C ASP A 164 6.49 0.48 23.41
N ASP A 165 7.30 1.21 22.62
CA ASP A 165 7.21 1.20 21.15
C ASP A 165 7.96 -0.01 20.55
N VAL A 166 7.32 -1.18 20.59
CA VAL A 166 7.83 -2.41 19.98
C VAL A 166 8.09 -2.28 18.47
N TYR A 167 7.50 -1.29 17.80
CA TYR A 167 7.67 -1.05 16.36
C TYR A 167 8.88 -0.17 16.04
N SER A 168 9.47 0.48 17.06
CA SER A 168 10.80 1.08 16.96
C SER A 168 11.92 0.03 16.87
N ASN A 169 11.61 -1.25 17.18
CA ASN A 169 12.53 -2.35 17.04
C ASN A 169 12.95 -2.52 15.58
N ARG A 170 14.26 -2.45 15.34
CA ARG A 170 14.85 -2.60 14.02
C ARG A 170 15.93 -3.65 14.13
N LEU A 171 15.77 -4.77 13.44
CA LEU A 171 16.80 -5.78 13.30
C LEU A 171 17.08 -5.99 11.81
N SER A 172 18.35 -5.90 11.44
CA SER A 172 18.86 -6.19 10.11
C SER A 172 19.79 -7.37 10.22
N VAL A 173 19.48 -8.42 9.46
CA VAL A 173 20.32 -9.61 9.32
C VAL A 173 20.79 -9.64 7.87
N ARG A 174 22.11 -9.68 7.67
CA ARG A 174 22.72 -9.87 6.35
C ARG A 174 23.60 -11.11 6.37
N GLY A 175 23.33 -12.03 5.46
CA GLY A 175 24.27 -13.10 5.14
C GLY A 175 25.39 -12.58 4.26
N SER A 176 26.63 -12.97 4.56
CA SER A 176 27.81 -12.77 3.74
C SER A 176 28.53 -14.10 3.54
N SER A 177 29.51 -14.14 2.63
CA SER A 177 30.36 -15.33 2.44
C SER A 177 31.22 -15.67 3.67
N GLU A 178 31.38 -14.72 4.60
CA GLU A 178 32.22 -14.86 5.80
C GLU A 178 31.41 -15.06 7.09
N GLY A 179 30.08 -14.90 7.05
CA GLY A 179 29.24 -15.06 8.24
C GLY A 179 27.89 -14.36 8.13
N THR A 180 27.30 -14.06 9.28
CA THR A 180 26.02 -13.35 9.41
C THR A 180 26.23 -12.07 10.21
N ASP A 181 25.98 -10.93 9.58
CA ASP A 181 25.98 -9.63 10.24
C ASP A 181 24.61 -9.34 10.82
N VAL A 182 24.53 -9.19 12.14
CA VAL A 182 23.32 -8.82 12.86
C VAL A 182 23.51 -7.42 13.43
N SER A 183 22.65 -6.49 13.04
CA SER A 183 22.67 -5.11 13.54
C SER A 183 21.27 -4.63 13.84
N GLY A 184 21.09 -3.82 14.87
CA GLY A 184 19.75 -3.38 15.23
C GLY A 184 19.65 -2.67 16.56
N ARG A 185 18.44 -2.19 16.86
CA ARG A 185 18.01 -1.66 18.14
C ARG A 185 16.75 -2.41 18.55
N LEU A 186 16.75 -2.97 19.76
CA LEU A 186 15.58 -3.53 20.41
C LEU A 186 15.32 -2.74 21.70
N VAL A 187 14.08 -2.35 21.94
CA VAL A 187 13.60 -1.61 23.11
C VAL A 187 12.56 -2.41 23.88
N GLY A 188 12.22 -1.95 25.08
CA GLY A 188 11.19 -2.56 25.90
C GLY A 188 11.49 -3.99 26.34
N PRO A 189 10.48 -4.87 26.44
CA PRO A 189 10.66 -6.28 26.83
C PRO A 189 11.56 -7.08 25.88
N ALA A 190 11.73 -6.60 24.64
CA ALA A 190 12.60 -7.21 23.63
C ALA A 190 14.05 -6.72 23.71
N ALA A 191 14.38 -5.77 24.59
CA ALA A 191 15.74 -5.31 24.78
C ALA A 191 16.64 -6.45 25.28
N VAL A 192 17.40 -7.05 24.37
CA VAL A 192 18.41 -8.06 24.71
C VAL A 192 19.65 -7.35 25.22
N THR A 193 19.98 -7.56 26.49
CA THR A 193 21.30 -7.18 27.02
C THR A 193 22.30 -8.24 26.59
N VAL A 194 23.17 -7.92 25.62
CA VAL A 194 24.30 -8.80 25.27
C VAL A 194 25.35 -8.65 26.37
N ARG A 195 25.58 -9.70 27.16
CA ARG A 195 26.71 -9.83 28.08
C ARG A 195 27.78 -10.71 27.47
#